data_AF-A0A7J2HT87-F1
#
_entry.id   AF-A0A7J2HT87-F1
#
_cell.length_a   1.000
_cell.length_b   1.000
_cell.length_c   1.000
_cell.angle_alpha   90.00
_cell.angle_beta   90.00
_cell.angle_gamma   90.00
#
_symmetry.space_group_name_H-M   'P 1'
#
loop_
_entity.id
_entity.type
_entity.pdbx_description
1 polymer ?
#
loop_
_entity_poly.entity_id
_entity_poly.type
_entity_poly.pdbx_seq_one_letter_code
_entity_poly.pdbx_strand_id
1 'polypeptide(L)'
;MRFYAPRGLRIVRGENQYLWDDRGRRYLDCHTGHGVAFLGHRNPRVIEEVKKQLERITTLSPTFDTDVKEEAMKLLERILPSHLTYFYLLNSGSEAV
;
A
#
# COMPACT_ATOMS: atom_id res chain seq x y z
N MET A 1 9.77 3.97 -25.55
CA MET A 1 8.43 4.38 -25.08
C MET A 1 8.59 5.27 -23.85
N ARG A 2 7.95 6.45 -23.78
CA ARG A 2 7.97 7.36 -22.62
C ARG A 2 6.57 7.37 -21.99
N PHE A 3 6.45 6.88 -20.75
CA PHE A 3 5.16 6.79 -20.05
C PHE A 3 4.84 8.08 -19.27
N TYR A 4 5.84 8.77 -18.72
CA TYR A 4 5.71 10.08 -18.05
C TYR A 4 6.80 11.07 -18.48
N ALA A 5 6.52 12.36 -18.33
CA ALA A 5 7.51 13.42 -18.48
C ALA A 5 8.55 13.37 -17.34
N PRO A 6 9.86 13.49 -17.64
CA PRO A 6 10.89 13.47 -16.60
C PRO A 6 10.78 14.72 -15.71
N ARG A 7 10.94 14.52 -14.40
CA ARG A 7 10.90 15.61 -13.40
C ARG A 7 12.29 16.11 -12.98
N GLY A 8 13.36 15.50 -13.49
CA GLY A 8 14.74 15.85 -13.11
C GLY A 8 15.13 15.48 -11.68
N LEU A 9 14.33 14.65 -11.01
CA LEU A 9 14.55 14.20 -9.63
C LEU A 9 14.53 12.67 -9.57
N ARG A 10 15.56 12.08 -8.97
CA ARG A 10 15.68 10.63 -8.78
C ARG A 10 15.60 10.30 -7.30
N ILE A 11 14.42 9.89 -6.84
CA ILE A 11 14.20 9.43 -5.46
C ILE A 11 14.69 7.99 -5.32
N VAL A 12 15.47 7.71 -4.27
CA VAL A 12 16.09 6.40 -4.03
C VAL A 12 15.75 5.79 -2.68
N ARG A 13 15.19 6.58 -1.75
CA ARG A 13 14.83 6.11 -0.42
C ARG A 13 13.64 6.91 0.13
N GLY A 14 12.78 6.24 0.87
CA GLY A 14 11.72 6.85 1.67
C GLY A 14 11.70 6.26 3.09
N GLU A 15 11.39 7.08 4.08
CA GLU A 15 11.20 6.70 5.47
C GLU A 15 10.33 7.73 6.20
N ASN A 16 9.24 7.26 6.80
CA ASN A 16 8.19 8.09 7.39
C ASN A 16 7.71 9.17 6.38
N GLN A 17 7.68 10.44 6.77
CA GLN A 17 7.26 11.56 5.94
C GLN A 17 8.34 12.07 4.96
N TYR A 18 9.49 11.40 4.85
CA TYR A 18 10.64 11.91 4.11
C TYR A 18 11.03 11.02 2.92
N LEU A 19 11.56 11.67 1.90
CA LEU A 19 12.20 11.07 0.73
C LEU A 19 13.64 11.56 0.61
N TRP A 20 14.50 10.77 -0.02
CA TRP A 20 15.88 11.14 -0.35
C TRP A 20 16.16 10.92 -1.83
N ASP A 21 16.83 11.88 -2.46
CA ASP A 21 17.35 11.71 -3.81
C ASP A 21 18.68 10.94 -3.84
N ASP A 22 19.13 10.60 -5.04
CA ASP A 22 20.41 9.93 -5.31
C ASP A 22 21.65 10.75 -4.92
N ARG A 23 21.47 12.01 -4.53
CA ARG A 23 22.53 12.91 -4.02
C ARG A 23 22.43 13.09 -2.49
N GLY A 24 21.54 12.36 -1.83
CA GLY A 24 21.35 12.40 -0.38
C GLY A 24 20.53 13.59 0.13
N ARG A 25 19.94 14.42 -0.74
CA ARG A 25 19.06 15.52 -0.31
C ARG A 25 17.75 14.95 0.20
N ARG A 26 17.31 15.43 1.37
CA ARG A 26 16.06 15.03 2.03
C ARG A 26 14.92 15.99 1.68
N TYR A 27 13.75 15.43 1.40
CA TYR A 27 12.54 16.14 1.06
C TYR A 27 11.41 15.75 2.01
N LEU A 28 10.61 16.71 2.46
CA LEU A 28 9.32 16.42 3.08
C LEU A 28 8.33 16.03 1.97
N ASP A 29 7.71 14.86 2.10
CA ASP A 29 6.77 14.34 1.10
C ASP A 29 5.34 14.80 1.40
N CYS A 30 4.91 15.86 0.72
CA CYS A 30 3.52 16.32 0.74
C CYS A 30 2.66 15.72 -0.38
N HIS A 31 3.22 14.84 -1.22
CA HIS A 31 2.51 14.19 -2.32
C HIS A 31 2.01 12.79 -1.94
N THR A 32 2.76 12.10 -1.06
CA THR A 32 2.48 10.76 -0.52
C THR A 32 2.15 9.71 -1.58
N GLY A 33 2.69 9.88 -2.80
CA GLY A 33 2.42 9.00 -3.93
C GLY A 33 0.94 8.92 -4.30
N HIS A 34 0.30 10.08 -4.48
CA HIS A 34 -1.15 10.18 -4.66
C HIS A 34 -1.97 9.66 -3.45
N GLY A 35 -1.48 9.86 -2.24
CA GLY A 35 -2.16 9.44 -1.01
C GLY A 35 -1.85 8.01 -0.54
N VAL A 36 -1.12 7.21 -1.32
CA VAL A 36 -0.81 5.81 -0.97
C VAL A 36 0.05 5.70 0.29
N ALA A 37 1.07 6.54 0.41
CA ALA A 37 2.02 6.53 1.53
C ALA A 37 1.50 7.33 2.76
N PHE A 38 0.20 7.31 3.04
CA PHE A 38 -0.40 8.09 4.13
C PHE A 38 0.06 7.66 5.53
N LEU A 39 0.50 6.40 5.70
CA LEU A 39 1.11 5.89 6.94
C LEU A 39 2.63 6.17 7.02
N GLY A 40 3.17 6.93 6.06
CA GLY A 40 4.60 7.13 5.88
C GLY A 40 5.28 6.00 5.11
N HIS A 41 6.39 6.35 4.47
CA HIS A 41 7.24 5.41 3.75
C HIS A 41 7.88 4.40 4.70
N ARG A 42 7.99 3.14 4.27
CA ARG A 42 8.68 2.06 5.01
C ARG A 42 8.16 1.92 6.45
N ASN A 43 6.85 1.96 6.64
CA ASN A 43 6.25 1.68 7.94
C ASN A 43 6.70 0.29 8.44
N PRO A 44 7.41 0.19 9.60
CA PRO A 44 8.06 -1.05 10.02
C PRO A 44 7.07 -2.18 10.24
N ARG A 45 5.88 -1.88 10.77
CA ARG A 45 4.82 -2.89 10.98
C ARG A 45 4.32 -3.46 9.66
N VAL A 46 4.06 -2.61 8.67
CA VAL A 46 3.60 -3.06 7.34
C VAL A 46 4.68 -3.91 6.67
N ILE A 47 5.93 -3.45 6.68
CA ILE A 47 7.05 -4.18 6.06
C ILE A 47 7.25 -5.56 6.70
N GLU A 48 7.18 -5.64 8.03
CA GLU A 48 7.35 -6.89 8.76
C GLU A 48 6.25 -7.90 8.42
N GLU A 49 4.98 -7.48 8.48
CA GLU A 49 3.85 -8.39 8.21
C GLU A 49 3.80 -8.83 6.73
N VAL A 50 4.10 -7.93 5.79
CA VAL A 50 4.21 -8.30 4.37
C VAL A 50 5.31 -9.33 4.17
N LYS A 51 6.50 -9.16 4.77
CA LYS A 51 7.59 -10.14 4.68
C LYS A 51 7.17 -11.50 5.23
N LYS A 52 6.56 -11.55 6.42
CA LYS A 52 6.07 -12.81 7.01
C LYS A 52 5.08 -13.52 6.08
N GLN A 53 4.18 -12.78 5.45
CA GLN A 53 3.20 -13.37 4.54
C GLN A 53 3.85 -13.89 3.25
N LEU A 54 4.85 -13.18 2.70
CA LEU A 54 5.57 -13.61 1.49
C LEU A 54 6.30 -14.94 1.67
N GLU A 55 6.79 -15.24 2.88
CA GLU A 55 7.40 -16.55 3.21
C GLU A 55 6.37 -17.70 3.27
N ARG A 56 5.07 -17.38 3.37
CA ARG A 56 3.99 -18.38 3.39
C ARG A 56 3.38 -18.55 2.00
N ILE A 57 2.73 -17.49 1.49
CA ILE A 57 1.95 -17.49 0.25
C ILE A 57 1.97 -16.08 -0.35
N THR A 58 2.39 -15.97 -1.61
CA THR A 58 2.38 -14.70 -2.36
C THR A 58 1.06 -14.45 -3.10
N THR A 59 0.45 -15.49 -3.68
CA THR A 59 -0.77 -15.36 -4.48
C THR A 59 -1.69 -16.56 -4.27
N LEU A 60 -2.99 -16.30 -4.24
CA LEU A 60 -4.04 -17.28 -4.05
C LEU A 60 -5.29 -16.81 -4.78
N SER A 61 -6.04 -17.72 -5.41
CA SER A 61 -7.34 -17.37 -5.99
C SER A 61 -8.29 -16.86 -4.89
N PRO A 62 -9.09 -15.80 -5.14
CA PRO A 62 -10.05 -15.27 -4.15
C PRO A 62 -11.08 -16.31 -3.66
N THR A 63 -11.27 -17.39 -4.41
CA THR A 63 -12.17 -18.50 -4.07
C THR A 63 -11.71 -19.34 -2.89
N PHE A 64 -10.44 -19.28 -2.51
CA PHE A 64 -9.91 -20.01 -1.36
C PHE A 64 -9.89 -19.14 -0.10
N ASP A 65 -10.03 -19.77 1.06
CA ASP A 65 -9.92 -19.12 2.35
C ASP A 65 -8.48 -19.02 2.83
N THR A 66 -8.20 -17.95 3.58
CA THR A 66 -6.87 -17.68 4.13
C THR A 66 -6.98 -16.67 5.29
N ASP A 67 -6.15 -16.88 6.32
CA ASP A 67 -6.17 -16.12 7.58
C ASP A 67 -6.15 -14.60 7.34
N VAL A 68 -5.30 -14.12 6.41
CA VAL A 68 -5.13 -12.68 6.13
C VAL A 68 -6.40 -12.06 5.54
N LYS A 69 -7.13 -12.81 4.71
CA LYS A 69 -8.42 -12.38 4.15
C LYS A 69 -9.42 -12.24 5.30
N GLU A 70 -9.53 -13.24 6.17
CA GLU A 70 -10.45 -13.22 7.31
C GLU A 70 -10.16 -12.10 8.30
N GLU A 71 -8.88 -11.85 8.62
CA GLU A 71 -8.49 -10.74 9.50
C GLU A 71 -8.84 -9.39 8.89
N ALA A 72 -8.58 -9.20 7.59
CA ALA A 72 -8.96 -7.99 6.87
C ALA A 72 -10.48 -7.77 6.90
N MET A 73 -11.28 -8.82 6.70
CA MET A 73 -12.74 -8.74 6.76
C MET A 73 -13.24 -8.27 8.13
N LYS A 74 -12.73 -8.88 9.22
CA LYS A 74 -13.09 -8.49 10.60
C LYS A 74 -12.70 -7.05 10.93
N LEU A 75 -11.57 -6.57 10.41
CA LEU A 75 -11.14 -5.18 10.61
C LEU A 75 -12.03 -4.20 9.84
N LEU A 76 -12.42 -4.53 8.61
CA LEU A 76 -13.33 -3.72 7.79
C LEU A 76 -14.71 -3.60 8.44
N GLU A 77 -15.27 -4.71 8.94
CA GLU A 77 -16.56 -4.70 9.65
C GLU A 77 -16.60 -3.73 10.83
N ARG A 78 -15.47 -3.47 11.49
CA ARG A 78 -15.39 -2.55 12.64
C ARG A 78 -15.42 -1.07 12.25
N ILE A 79 -15.05 -0.74 11.02
CA ILE A 79 -14.92 0.65 10.55
C ILE A 79 -15.97 1.03 9.51
N LEU A 80 -16.56 0.06 8.83
CA LEU A 80 -17.57 0.29 7.81
C LEU A 80 -18.94 0.58 8.44
N PRO A 81 -19.76 1.44 7.81
CA PRO A 81 -21.16 1.60 8.17
C PRO A 81 -21.92 0.27 8.11
N SER A 82 -22.84 0.05 9.04
CA SER A 82 -23.58 -1.23 9.19
C SER A 82 -24.43 -1.64 7.99
N HIS A 83 -24.74 -0.71 7.07
CA HIS A 83 -25.50 -1.00 5.86
C HIS A 83 -24.62 -1.54 4.71
N LEU A 84 -23.29 -1.49 4.84
CA LEU A 84 -22.36 -2.08 3.87
C LEU A 84 -22.00 -3.50 4.30
N THR A 85 -22.73 -4.48 3.76
CA THR A 85 -22.62 -5.90 4.17
C THR A 85 -21.83 -6.77 3.20
N TYR A 86 -21.34 -6.21 2.10
CA TYR A 86 -20.59 -6.92 1.08
C TYR A 86 -19.47 -6.03 0.54
N PHE A 87 -18.28 -6.60 0.34
CA PHE A 87 -17.15 -5.92 -0.29
C PHE A 87 -16.35 -6.92 -1.11
N TYR A 88 -15.71 -6.42 -2.16
CA TYR A 88 -14.88 -7.19 -3.07
C TYR A 88 -13.50 -6.55 -3.12
N LEU A 89 -12.44 -7.35 -2.94
CA LEU A 89 -11.07 -6.86 -2.92
C LEU A 89 -10.54 -6.74 -4.36
N LEU A 90 -10.02 -5.57 -4.69
CA LEU A 90 -9.47 -5.22 -6.01
C LEU A 90 -8.06 -4.65 -5.84
N ASN A 91 -7.33 -4.50 -6.94
CA ASN A 91 -5.92 -4.11 -6.91
C ASN A 91 -5.71 -2.61 -7.13
N SER A 92 -6.69 -1.92 -7.72
CA SER A 92 -6.56 -0.51 -8.06
C SER A 92 -7.85 0.27 -7.88
N GLY A 93 -7.72 1.60 -7.76
CA GLY A 93 -8.88 2.50 -7.75
C GLY A 93 -9.66 2.49 -9.06
N SER A 94 -9.00 2.20 -10.18
CA SER A 94 -9.67 2.11 -11.49
C SER A 94 -10.54 0.86 -11.64
N GLU A 95 -10.24 -0.24 -10.95
CA GLU A 95 -11.10 -1.44 -10.96
C GLU A 95 -12.32 -1.26 -10.05
N ALA A 96 -12.24 -0.34 -9.08
CA ALA A 96 -13.28 -0.13 -8.07
C ALA A 96 -14.43 0.77 -8.54
N VAL A 97 -14.31 1.38 -9.73
CA VAL A 97 -15.29 2.29 -10.32
C VAL A 97 -16.05 1.67 -11.48
#